data_AF-A0AAJ5V5T5-F1
#
_entry.id   AF-A0AAJ5V5T5-F1
#
_cell.length_a   1.000
_cell.length_b   1.000
_cell.length_c   1.000
_cell.angle_alpha   90.00
_cell.angle_beta   90.00
_cell.angle_gamma   90.00
#
_symmetry.space_group_name_H-M   'P 1'
#
loop_
_entity.id
_entity.type
_entity.pdbx_description
1 polymer ?
#
loop_
_entity_poly.entity_id
_entity_poly.type
_entity_poly.pdbx_seq_one_letter_code
_entity_poly.pdbx_strand_id
1 'polypeptide(L)'
;MYKEQWERLVQQKALALSEADANAIVARAYGHKRLDIGTDKLVDPIDGLQVIKSPDEIKALPDRTHQMMEFVRMATNMDPLRSTLDDVRKGHPQGTLIATMWGFSSFDALKHYAAQDRIDPTSQSAEEMARFKHRMGFMPPSQYLLGRDYSGNTLVIHTDPPLISKWIDQVICMNRLDDLLVAVVRATPDGDNYLNHYSREHDVFRKPLSEDHSSFILGARQKNPGHRLAVTILPDRTYTLEQLVSAHFSALSEGAERGSTLIIDRLTLARDEESIDAGLKLAKSAKINVVLTITHPDPVLWNKFQSRAIFGFDRNMLATGNLQMDQSLAASSPFVGPRGTNLQLAYHSDETGVKFSVAQLAPETKPQGATIFKRIFGKPIAG
;
A
#
# COMPACT_ATOMS: atom_id res chain seq x y z
N MET A 1 21.34 -25.80 8.93
CA MET A 1 21.82 -25.04 7.76
C MET A 1 22.89 -23.98 8.07
N TYR A 2 23.25 -23.71 9.33
CA TYR A 2 24.33 -22.74 9.61
C TYR A 2 25.69 -23.30 9.20
N LYS A 3 25.88 -24.61 9.37
CA LYS A 3 27.03 -25.36 8.87
C LYS A 3 27.23 -25.21 7.36
N GLU A 4 26.16 -25.21 6.56
CA GLU A 4 26.25 -24.99 5.11
C GLU A 4 26.79 -23.58 4.78
N GLN A 5 26.37 -22.57 5.53
CA GLN A 5 26.85 -21.19 5.37
C GLN A 5 28.32 -21.05 5.81
N TRP A 6 28.67 -21.70 6.91
CA TRP A 6 30.05 -21.80 7.38
C TRP A 6 30.94 -22.51 6.34
N GLU A 7 30.49 -23.65 5.82
CA GLU A 7 31.17 -24.40 4.76
C GLU A 7 31.36 -23.53 3.52
N ARG A 8 30.38 -22.71 3.12
CA ARG A 8 30.54 -21.80 1.98
C ARG A 8 31.62 -20.74 2.23
N LEU A 9 31.72 -20.20 3.44
CA LEU A 9 32.78 -19.23 3.79
C LEU A 9 34.18 -19.87 3.80
N VAL A 10 34.30 -21.15 4.16
CA VAL A 10 35.57 -21.88 4.23
C VAL A 10 35.95 -22.51 2.87
N GLN A 11 34.97 -23.07 2.14
CA GLN A 11 35.16 -23.89 0.94
C GLN A 11 34.98 -23.11 -0.37
N GLN A 12 34.28 -21.96 -0.40
CA GLN A 12 34.31 -21.11 -1.58
C GLN A 12 35.66 -20.39 -1.64
N LYS A 13 36.47 -20.74 -2.64
CA LYS A 13 37.82 -20.25 -2.95
C LYS A 13 37.98 -18.72 -3.15
N ALA A 14 37.03 -17.91 -2.69
CA ALA A 14 36.98 -16.46 -2.90
C ALA A 14 37.53 -15.64 -1.72
N LEU A 15 37.39 -16.09 -0.47
CA LEU A 15 37.66 -15.24 0.70
C LEU A 15 38.79 -15.71 1.63
N ALA A 16 39.31 -16.93 1.45
CA ALA A 16 40.45 -17.47 2.22
C ALA A 16 40.31 -17.35 3.76
N LEU A 17 39.09 -17.53 4.28
CA LEU A 17 38.79 -17.43 5.71
C LEU A 17 39.18 -18.71 6.45
N SER A 18 39.69 -18.58 7.68
CA SER A 18 39.90 -19.73 8.56
C SER A 18 38.56 -20.27 9.09
N GLU A 19 38.56 -21.52 9.55
CA GLU A 19 37.38 -22.13 10.17
C GLU A 19 36.85 -21.33 11.37
N ALA A 20 37.76 -20.79 12.18
CA ALA A 20 37.42 -19.97 13.35
C ALA A 20 36.82 -18.63 12.94
N ASP A 21 37.35 -18.00 11.89
CA ASP A 21 36.81 -16.74 11.38
C ASP A 21 35.43 -16.93 10.76
N ALA A 22 35.25 -17.98 9.95
CA ALA A 22 33.95 -18.33 9.39
C ALA A 22 32.91 -18.59 10.50
N ASN A 23 33.31 -19.25 11.60
CA ASN A 23 32.43 -19.49 12.74
C ASN A 23 31.95 -18.18 13.39
N ALA A 24 32.90 -17.27 13.68
CA ALA A 24 32.62 -15.97 14.26
C ALA A 24 31.76 -15.10 13.34
N ILE A 25 32.00 -15.15 12.03
CA ILE A 25 31.22 -14.41 11.02
C ILE A 25 29.78 -14.90 10.98
N VAL A 26 29.55 -16.22 10.86
CA VAL A 26 28.20 -16.79 10.85
C VAL A 26 27.50 -16.46 12.16
N ALA A 27 28.13 -16.71 13.31
CA ALA A 27 27.52 -16.42 14.60
C ALA A 27 27.13 -14.95 14.74
N ARG A 28 28.04 -14.03 14.36
CA ARG A 28 27.79 -12.59 14.44
C ARG A 28 26.67 -12.14 13.52
N ALA A 29 26.60 -12.65 12.29
CA ALA A 29 25.51 -12.33 11.37
C ALA A 29 24.14 -12.57 12.02
N TYR A 30 24.01 -13.63 12.81
CA TYR A 30 22.79 -13.97 13.55
C TYR A 30 22.73 -13.41 14.99
N GLY A 31 23.62 -12.51 15.37
CA GLY A 31 23.57 -11.84 16.69
C GLY A 31 24.14 -12.65 17.86
N HIS A 32 24.98 -13.64 17.59
CA HIS A 32 25.54 -14.56 18.59
C HIS A 32 27.08 -14.50 18.59
N LYS A 33 27.70 -14.95 19.69
CA LYS A 33 29.18 -15.01 19.78
C LYS A 33 29.76 -16.23 19.08
N ARG A 34 29.04 -17.35 19.07
CA ARG A 34 29.57 -18.63 18.59
C ARG A 34 28.51 -19.50 17.91
N LEU A 35 28.96 -20.23 16.88
CA LEU A 35 28.24 -21.34 16.28
C LEU A 35 28.86 -22.65 16.78
N ASP A 36 28.07 -23.54 17.35
CA ASP A 36 28.51 -24.91 17.60
C ASP A 36 28.30 -25.74 16.33
N ILE A 37 29.40 -26.08 15.65
CA ILE A 37 29.37 -26.83 14.38
C ILE A 37 28.92 -28.27 14.61
N GLY A 38 29.17 -28.85 15.79
CA GLY A 38 28.78 -30.22 16.12
C GLY A 38 27.27 -30.37 16.29
N THR A 39 26.60 -29.32 16.79
CA THR A 39 25.14 -29.32 17.01
C THR A 39 24.36 -28.45 16.02
N ASP A 40 25.05 -27.70 15.16
CA ASP A 40 24.50 -26.69 14.24
C ASP A 40 23.65 -25.63 14.95
N LYS A 41 24.05 -25.25 16.17
CA LYS A 41 23.31 -24.30 17.03
C LYS A 41 24.12 -23.04 17.31
N LEU A 42 23.44 -21.90 17.26
CA LEU A 42 23.97 -20.64 17.75
C LEU A 42 23.88 -20.61 19.27
N VAL A 43 24.94 -20.14 19.92
CA VAL A 43 25.04 -20.05 21.38
C VAL A 43 25.59 -18.68 21.78
N ASP A 44 25.32 -18.28 23.02
CA ASP A 44 25.79 -17.03 23.61
C ASP A 44 25.28 -15.79 22.83
N PRO A 45 23.98 -15.46 22.92
CA PRO A 45 23.42 -14.28 22.27
C PRO A 45 24.09 -13.00 22.76
N ILE A 46 24.17 -12.00 21.89
CA ILE A 46 24.78 -10.70 22.19
C ILE A 46 23.68 -9.66 22.34
N ASP A 47 23.58 -9.06 23.54
CA ASP A 47 22.64 -7.98 23.81
C ASP A 47 22.88 -6.79 22.88
N GLY A 48 21.79 -6.21 22.37
CA GLY A 48 21.82 -5.06 21.46
C GLY A 48 21.96 -5.39 19.97
N LEU A 49 22.19 -6.65 19.59
CA LEU A 49 22.15 -7.08 18.20
C LEU A 49 20.73 -7.44 17.75
N GLN A 50 20.47 -7.33 16.43
CA GLN A 50 19.18 -7.66 15.83
C GLN A 50 18.96 -9.18 15.90
N VAL A 51 17.75 -9.59 16.29
CA VAL A 51 17.32 -10.99 16.20
C VAL A 51 17.02 -11.31 14.74
N ILE A 52 17.69 -12.34 14.21
CA ILE A 52 17.58 -12.77 12.82
C ILE A 52 16.89 -14.13 12.77
N LYS A 53 16.01 -14.32 11.78
CA LYS A 53 15.35 -15.62 11.55
C LYS A 53 16.39 -16.70 11.21
N SER A 54 16.10 -17.95 11.54
CA SER A 54 16.97 -19.07 11.17
C SER A 54 17.05 -19.21 9.64
N PRO A 55 18.11 -19.84 9.10
CA PRO A 55 18.28 -20.00 7.67
C PRO A 55 17.08 -20.68 6.99
N ASP A 56 16.46 -21.67 7.63
CA ASP A 56 15.31 -22.40 7.08
C ASP A 56 14.07 -21.51 7.03
N GLU A 57 13.84 -20.73 8.08
CA GLU A 57 12.76 -19.74 8.11
C GLU A 57 12.93 -18.66 7.05
N ILE A 58 14.17 -18.20 6.81
CA ILE A 58 14.46 -17.22 5.75
C ILE A 58 14.20 -17.83 4.37
N LYS A 59 14.67 -19.05 4.09
CA LYS A 59 14.42 -19.74 2.81
C LYS A 59 12.91 -19.96 2.57
N ALA A 60 12.15 -20.21 3.64
CA ALA A 60 10.71 -20.41 3.58
C ALA A 60 9.90 -19.11 3.38
N LEU A 61 10.53 -17.93 3.48
CA LEU A 61 9.82 -16.66 3.19
C LEU A 61 9.40 -16.63 1.72
N PRO A 62 8.11 -16.46 1.40
CA PRO A 62 7.62 -16.44 0.02
C PRO A 62 8.08 -15.19 -0.76
N ASP A 63 8.59 -14.18 -0.05
CA ASP A 63 8.89 -12.86 -0.55
C ASP A 63 10.38 -12.55 -0.43
N ARG A 64 11.04 -12.35 -1.58
CA ARG A 64 12.49 -12.16 -1.66
C ARG A 64 12.94 -10.81 -1.10
N THR A 65 12.04 -9.82 -1.04
CA THR A 65 12.33 -8.53 -0.40
C THR A 65 12.45 -8.70 1.11
N HIS A 66 11.64 -9.56 1.73
CA HIS A 66 11.79 -9.86 3.15
C HIS A 66 13.03 -10.72 3.44
N GLN A 67 13.37 -11.65 2.55
CA GLN A 67 14.66 -12.35 2.63
C GLN A 67 15.81 -11.33 2.63
N MET A 68 15.76 -10.34 1.73
CA MET A 68 16.74 -9.25 1.69
C MET A 68 16.77 -8.41 2.97
N MET A 69 15.63 -8.15 3.61
CA MET A 69 15.60 -7.44 4.89
C MET A 69 16.38 -8.19 5.97
N GLU A 70 16.25 -9.52 6.04
CA GLU A 70 17.04 -10.34 6.96
C GLU A 70 18.54 -10.27 6.64
N PHE A 71 18.91 -10.25 5.35
CA PHE A 71 20.31 -10.04 4.94
C PHE A 71 20.85 -8.66 5.34
N VAL A 72 20.05 -7.60 5.21
CA VAL A 72 20.45 -6.26 5.67
C VAL A 72 20.61 -6.21 7.19
N ARG A 73 19.74 -6.90 7.95
CA ARG A 73 19.87 -7.01 9.41
C ARG A 73 21.14 -7.78 9.80
N MET A 74 21.46 -8.87 9.11
CA MET A 74 22.74 -9.58 9.28
C MET A 74 23.94 -8.66 9.03
N ALA A 75 23.89 -7.86 7.96
CA ALA A 75 24.93 -6.88 7.67
C ALA A 75 25.11 -5.87 8.80
N THR A 76 23.99 -5.44 9.39
CA THR A 76 23.99 -4.50 10.52
C THR A 76 24.62 -5.12 11.77
N ASN A 77 24.35 -6.39 12.05
CA ASN A 77 24.99 -7.09 13.17
C ASN A 77 26.51 -7.23 13.03
N MET A 78 27.02 -7.21 11.79
CA MET A 78 28.45 -7.25 11.48
C MET A 78 29.09 -5.87 11.35
N ASP A 79 28.35 -4.77 11.51
CA ASP A 79 28.90 -3.42 11.40
C ASP A 79 29.66 -3.01 12.68
N PRO A 80 31.01 -2.90 12.64
CA PRO A 80 31.78 -2.55 13.83
C PRO A 80 31.57 -1.11 14.29
N LEU A 81 31.01 -0.23 13.46
CA LEU A 81 30.70 1.15 13.86
C LEU A 81 29.46 1.24 14.75
N ARG A 82 28.64 0.18 14.79
CA ARG A 82 27.42 0.11 15.61
C ARG A 82 27.60 -0.72 16.88
N SER A 83 28.76 -1.33 17.07
CA SER A 83 29.02 -2.21 18.20
C SER A 83 30.38 -1.91 18.81
N THR A 84 30.49 -1.80 20.12
CA THR A 84 31.76 -1.84 20.88
C THR A 84 32.48 -3.20 20.77
N LEU A 85 32.09 -4.03 19.82
CA LEU A 85 32.51 -5.41 19.64
C LEU A 85 33.57 -5.51 18.56
N ASP A 86 34.40 -6.55 18.64
CA ASP A 86 35.45 -6.81 17.68
C ASP A 86 34.92 -6.95 16.24
N ASP A 87 35.71 -6.45 15.29
CA ASP A 87 35.46 -6.61 13.86
C ASP A 87 35.75 -8.05 13.42
N VAL A 88 34.68 -8.81 13.19
CA VAL A 88 34.75 -10.20 12.74
C VAL A 88 34.90 -10.33 11.22
N ARG A 89 34.80 -9.23 10.45
CA ARG A 89 34.70 -9.28 8.99
C ARG A 89 36.01 -9.61 8.28
N LYS A 90 37.13 -9.49 8.99
CA LYS A 90 38.50 -9.73 8.48
C LYS A 90 38.81 -8.95 7.19
N GLY A 91 38.35 -7.70 7.11
CA GLY A 91 38.57 -6.84 5.96
C GLY A 91 37.62 -7.06 4.77
N HIS A 92 36.66 -8.00 4.86
CA HIS A 92 35.65 -8.19 3.83
C HIS A 92 34.43 -7.27 4.04
N PRO A 93 33.83 -6.73 2.97
CA PRO A 93 32.54 -6.04 3.08
C PRO A 93 31.44 -6.99 3.58
N GLN A 94 30.52 -6.50 4.43
CA GLN A 94 29.45 -7.34 4.99
C GLN A 94 28.60 -8.00 3.90
N GLY A 95 28.28 -7.25 2.84
CA GLY A 95 27.49 -7.77 1.72
C GLY A 95 28.15 -8.96 1.02
N THR A 96 29.48 -8.97 0.93
CA THR A 96 30.24 -10.08 0.33
C THR A 96 30.16 -11.34 1.20
N LEU A 97 30.32 -11.19 2.52
CA LEU A 97 30.19 -12.30 3.46
C LEU A 97 28.80 -12.93 3.39
N ILE A 98 27.76 -12.09 3.37
CA ILE A 98 26.36 -12.55 3.32
C ILE A 98 26.05 -13.20 1.98
N ALA A 99 26.46 -12.61 0.86
CA ALA A 99 26.28 -13.21 -0.46
C ALA A 99 26.92 -14.60 -0.52
N THR A 100 28.15 -14.74 -0.02
CA THR A 100 28.90 -16.01 0.05
C THR A 100 28.17 -17.04 0.92
N MET A 101 27.76 -16.67 2.15
CA MET A 101 26.96 -17.52 3.04
C MET A 101 25.69 -18.04 2.35
N TRP A 102 25.04 -17.19 1.56
CA TRP A 102 23.78 -17.51 0.87
C TRP A 102 23.94 -18.07 -0.54
N GLY A 103 25.18 -18.25 -1.02
CA GLY A 103 25.48 -18.92 -2.29
C GLY A 103 25.30 -18.02 -3.52
N PHE A 104 25.32 -16.70 -3.33
CA PHE A 104 25.31 -15.72 -4.40
C PHE A 104 26.74 -15.32 -4.79
N SER A 105 26.95 -15.02 -6.07
CA SER A 105 28.27 -14.62 -6.60
C SER A 105 28.75 -13.26 -6.11
N SER A 106 27.82 -12.37 -5.74
CA SER A 106 28.11 -11.04 -5.21
C SER A 106 26.90 -10.46 -4.48
N PHE A 107 27.12 -9.36 -3.74
CA PHE A 107 26.02 -8.63 -3.11
C PHE A 107 25.07 -7.99 -4.15
N ASP A 108 25.58 -7.65 -5.33
CA ASP A 108 24.72 -7.10 -6.40
C ASP A 108 23.86 -8.19 -7.05
N ALA A 109 24.35 -9.43 -7.15
CA ALA A 109 23.52 -10.57 -7.55
C ALA A 109 22.38 -10.81 -6.55
N LEU A 110 22.66 -10.65 -5.25
CA LEU A 110 21.66 -10.73 -4.19
C LEU A 110 20.59 -9.63 -4.34
N LYS A 111 21.00 -8.37 -4.58
CA LYS A 111 20.08 -7.25 -4.85
C LYS A 111 19.22 -7.50 -6.08
N HIS A 112 19.83 -7.99 -7.16
CA HIS A 112 19.13 -8.28 -8.40
C HIS A 112 18.08 -9.40 -8.20
N TYR A 113 18.44 -10.47 -7.47
CA TYR A 113 17.51 -11.55 -7.11
C TYR A 113 16.28 -11.04 -6.36
N ALA A 114 16.46 -10.12 -5.40
CA ALA A 114 15.34 -9.50 -4.69
C ALA A 114 14.52 -8.59 -5.60
N ALA A 115 15.16 -7.78 -6.46
CA ALA A 115 14.50 -6.85 -7.37
C ALA A 115 13.67 -7.55 -8.47
N GLN A 116 13.96 -8.82 -8.78
CA GLN A 116 13.17 -9.63 -9.70
C GLN A 116 11.80 -10.04 -9.14
N ASP A 117 11.64 -10.11 -7.82
CA ASP A 117 10.35 -10.40 -7.18
C ASP A 117 9.51 -9.11 -7.15
N ARG A 118 8.84 -8.85 -8.26
CA ARG A 118 7.93 -7.71 -8.41
C ARG A 118 6.56 -8.02 -7.84
N ILE A 119 5.96 -7.04 -7.19
CA ILE A 119 4.58 -7.12 -6.72
C ILE A 119 3.68 -6.25 -7.58
N ASP A 120 2.55 -6.80 -8.02
CA ASP A 120 1.57 -6.06 -8.79
C ASP A 120 0.47 -5.50 -7.86
N PRO A 121 0.43 -4.18 -7.60
CA PRO A 121 -0.57 -3.57 -6.73
C PRO A 121 -1.99 -3.60 -7.30
N THR A 122 -2.16 -4.00 -8.56
CA THR A 122 -3.45 -4.06 -9.26
C THR A 122 -3.96 -5.48 -9.47
N SER A 123 -3.18 -6.48 -9.02
CA SER A 123 -3.58 -7.86 -9.13
C SER A 123 -4.89 -8.11 -8.38
N GLN A 124 -5.72 -8.95 -8.98
CA GLN A 124 -6.98 -9.39 -8.39
C GLN A 124 -6.83 -10.67 -7.56
N SER A 125 -5.65 -11.30 -7.60
CA SER A 125 -5.37 -12.55 -6.88
C SER A 125 -5.30 -12.31 -5.38
N ALA A 126 -6.03 -13.12 -4.60
CA ALA A 126 -5.96 -13.09 -3.14
C ALA A 126 -4.52 -13.31 -2.62
N GLU A 127 -3.75 -14.17 -3.29
CA GLU A 127 -2.36 -14.44 -2.94
C GLU A 127 -1.46 -13.22 -3.16
N GLU A 128 -1.58 -12.55 -4.30
CA GLU A 128 -0.77 -11.36 -4.61
C GLU A 128 -1.14 -10.19 -3.70
N MET A 129 -2.43 -10.01 -3.39
CA MET A 129 -2.89 -8.99 -2.44
C MET A 129 -2.40 -9.29 -1.02
N ALA A 130 -2.41 -10.55 -0.59
CA ALA A 130 -1.84 -10.96 0.69
C ALA A 130 -0.32 -10.71 0.74
N ARG A 131 0.39 -11.03 -0.35
CA ARG A 131 1.82 -10.72 -0.49
C ARG A 131 2.05 -9.20 -0.45
N PHE A 132 1.15 -8.40 -1.03
CA PHE A 132 1.24 -6.94 -1.01
C PHE A 132 1.07 -6.42 0.41
N LYS A 133 0.03 -6.87 1.12
CA LYS A 133 -0.21 -6.49 2.52
C LYS A 133 0.99 -6.87 3.39
N HIS A 134 1.55 -8.06 3.19
CA HIS A 134 2.73 -8.51 3.91
C HIS A 134 3.96 -7.62 3.61
N ARG A 135 4.24 -7.33 2.34
CA ARG A 135 5.40 -6.51 1.90
C ARG A 135 5.33 -5.05 2.28
N MET A 136 4.18 -4.44 2.05
CA MET A 136 4.02 -3.01 2.25
C MET A 136 3.56 -2.69 3.68
N GLY A 137 3.04 -3.69 4.40
CA GLY A 137 2.46 -3.54 5.72
C GLY A 137 1.06 -2.94 5.72
N PHE A 138 0.44 -2.78 4.54
CA PHE A 138 -0.92 -2.26 4.36
C PHE A 138 -1.56 -2.80 3.07
N MET A 139 -2.89 -2.74 2.97
CA MET A 139 -3.64 -3.29 1.83
C MET A 139 -3.40 -2.49 0.52
N PRO A 140 -3.43 -3.12 -0.67
CA PRO A 140 -3.33 -2.39 -1.92
C PRO A 140 -4.53 -1.46 -2.17
N PRO A 141 -4.37 -0.41 -3.00
CA PRO A 141 -5.44 0.55 -3.30
C PRO A 141 -6.72 -0.09 -3.84
N SER A 142 -6.63 -1.22 -4.55
CA SER A 142 -7.80 -1.97 -5.04
C SER A 142 -8.73 -2.42 -3.91
N GLN A 143 -8.20 -2.66 -2.70
CA GLN A 143 -9.02 -3.01 -1.54
C GLN A 143 -9.58 -1.77 -0.87
N TYR A 144 -8.73 -0.87 -0.37
CA TYR A 144 -9.20 0.22 0.48
C TYR A 144 -9.88 1.36 -0.32
N LEU A 145 -9.57 1.55 -1.60
CA LEU A 145 -10.30 2.51 -2.45
C LEU A 145 -11.42 1.88 -3.27
N LEU A 146 -11.31 0.64 -3.74
CA LEU A 146 -12.32 0.06 -4.65
C LEU A 146 -13.16 -1.05 -3.99
N GLY A 147 -12.90 -1.37 -2.73
CA GLY A 147 -13.72 -2.28 -1.92
C GLY A 147 -13.46 -3.77 -2.18
N ARG A 148 -12.42 -4.12 -2.93
CA ARG A 148 -12.10 -5.52 -3.27
C ARG A 148 -11.81 -6.34 -2.01
N ASP A 149 -12.69 -7.26 -1.70
CA ASP A 149 -12.71 -8.08 -0.48
C ASP A 149 -12.58 -7.25 0.80
N TYR A 150 -13.04 -5.99 0.76
CA TYR A 150 -12.91 -5.03 1.85
C TYR A 150 -14.21 -4.25 2.01
N SER A 151 -14.80 -4.34 3.22
CA SER A 151 -16.07 -3.67 3.56
C SER A 151 -15.91 -2.66 4.70
N GLY A 152 -14.68 -2.24 5.01
CA GLY A 152 -14.45 -1.08 5.87
C GLY A 152 -14.63 0.21 5.07
N ASN A 153 -14.47 1.35 5.73
CA ASN A 153 -14.51 2.68 5.12
C ASN A 153 -13.10 3.27 5.05
N THR A 154 -12.87 4.13 4.07
CA THR A 154 -11.58 4.81 3.86
C THR A 154 -11.69 6.32 3.87
N LEU A 155 -10.92 6.97 4.73
CA LEU A 155 -10.81 8.42 4.77
C LEU A 155 -9.58 8.86 3.97
N VAL A 156 -9.74 9.80 3.05
CA VAL A 156 -8.63 10.38 2.30
C VAL A 156 -8.43 11.81 2.75
N ILE A 157 -7.27 12.12 3.35
CA ILE A 157 -6.95 13.45 3.87
C ILE A 157 -5.90 14.08 2.94
N HIS A 158 -6.15 15.30 2.47
CA HIS A 158 -5.26 15.94 1.48
C HIS A 158 -5.29 17.47 1.52
N THR A 159 -4.34 18.11 0.85
CA THR A 159 -4.31 19.57 0.67
C THR A 159 -4.56 20.02 -0.78
N ASP A 160 -4.53 19.08 -1.74
CA ASP A 160 -4.66 19.37 -3.17
C ASP A 160 -5.79 18.51 -3.78
N PRO A 161 -7.02 19.03 -3.86
CA PRO A 161 -8.16 18.26 -4.38
C PRO A 161 -7.98 17.77 -5.84
N PRO A 162 -7.55 18.61 -6.80
CA PRO A 162 -7.28 18.14 -8.17
C PRO A 162 -6.31 16.95 -8.24
N LEU A 163 -5.23 16.99 -7.45
CA LEU A 163 -4.24 15.92 -7.43
C LEU A 163 -4.81 14.60 -6.90
N ILE A 164 -5.65 14.67 -5.87
CA ILE A 164 -6.30 13.49 -5.30
C ILE A 164 -7.37 12.92 -6.22
N SER A 165 -8.21 13.76 -6.84
CA SER A 165 -9.17 13.29 -7.84
C SER A 165 -8.46 12.54 -8.97
N LYS A 166 -7.33 13.07 -9.45
CA LYS A 166 -6.49 12.42 -10.46
C LYS A 166 -5.92 11.07 -9.98
N TRP A 167 -5.45 10.99 -8.74
CA TRP A 167 -4.97 9.74 -8.16
C TRP A 167 -6.09 8.70 -8.05
N ILE A 168 -7.26 9.08 -7.54
CA ILE A 168 -8.45 8.22 -7.45
C ILE A 168 -8.82 7.69 -8.83
N ASP A 169 -8.95 8.58 -9.81
CA ASP A 169 -9.32 8.21 -11.19
C ASP A 169 -8.28 7.29 -11.83
N GLN A 170 -6.99 7.54 -11.58
CA GLN A 170 -5.92 6.67 -12.04
C GLN A 170 -6.01 5.27 -11.42
N VAL A 171 -6.28 5.17 -10.10
CA VAL A 171 -6.47 3.87 -9.44
C VAL A 171 -7.67 3.14 -10.05
N ILE A 172 -8.79 3.84 -10.29
CA ILE A 172 -9.96 3.26 -10.96
C ILE A 172 -9.58 2.74 -12.35
N CYS A 173 -8.91 3.55 -13.18
CA CYS A 173 -8.55 3.15 -14.55
C CYS A 173 -7.48 2.05 -14.64
N MET A 174 -6.64 1.88 -13.61
CA MET A 174 -5.61 0.84 -13.57
C MET A 174 -6.13 -0.51 -13.06
N ASN A 175 -7.29 -0.54 -12.42
CA ASN A 175 -7.84 -1.76 -11.85
C ASN A 175 -9.00 -2.26 -12.70
N ARG A 176 -9.06 -3.58 -12.88
CA ARG A 176 -10.23 -4.23 -13.45
C ARG A 176 -11.39 -4.18 -12.46
N LEU A 177 -12.58 -3.86 -12.95
CA LEU A 177 -13.79 -3.68 -12.14
C LEU A 177 -14.82 -4.80 -12.36
N ASP A 178 -14.51 -5.85 -13.11
CA ASP A 178 -15.47 -6.88 -13.57
C ASP A 178 -16.30 -7.52 -12.44
N ASP A 179 -15.72 -7.60 -11.24
CA ASP A 179 -16.24 -8.17 -10.01
C ASP A 179 -16.50 -7.13 -8.90
N LEU A 180 -16.40 -5.85 -9.24
CA LEU A 180 -16.64 -4.71 -8.35
C LEU A 180 -17.78 -3.84 -8.86
N LEU A 181 -18.35 -3.03 -7.97
CA LEU A 181 -19.22 -1.92 -8.34
C LEU A 181 -18.71 -0.63 -7.69
N VAL A 182 -18.44 0.39 -8.51
CA VAL A 182 -17.88 1.65 -8.03
C VAL A 182 -18.78 2.79 -8.46
N ALA A 183 -19.12 3.67 -7.51
CA ALA A 183 -19.74 4.95 -7.79
C ALA A 183 -18.82 6.08 -7.31
N VAL A 184 -18.57 7.08 -8.15
CA VAL A 184 -17.85 8.31 -7.79
C VAL A 184 -18.84 9.45 -7.79
N VAL A 185 -18.92 10.20 -6.69
CA VAL A 185 -19.81 11.36 -6.55
C VAL A 185 -18.97 12.62 -6.39
N ARG A 186 -19.21 13.61 -7.26
CA ARG A 186 -18.49 14.90 -7.30
C ARG A 186 -19.46 16.06 -7.51
N ALA A 187 -19.11 17.27 -7.07
CA ALA A 187 -19.87 18.48 -7.40
C ALA A 187 -19.28 19.29 -8.58
N THR A 188 -18.11 18.91 -9.08
CA THR A 188 -17.40 19.72 -10.08
C THR A 188 -17.84 19.40 -11.50
N PRO A 189 -18.14 20.39 -12.36
CA PRO A 189 -18.61 20.14 -13.74
C PRO A 189 -17.66 19.30 -14.59
N ASP A 190 -16.36 19.43 -14.34
CA ASP A 190 -15.25 18.73 -14.99
C ASP A 190 -14.83 17.44 -14.26
N GLY A 191 -15.62 17.02 -13.26
CA GLY A 191 -15.31 15.91 -12.35
C GLY A 191 -15.24 14.53 -12.99
N ASP A 192 -15.42 14.38 -14.29
CA ASP A 192 -15.33 13.14 -15.06
C ASP A 192 -14.25 13.19 -16.16
N ASN A 193 -13.55 14.32 -16.33
CA ASN A 193 -12.63 14.53 -17.46
C ASN A 193 -11.53 13.48 -17.57
N TYR A 194 -10.89 13.11 -16.46
CA TYR A 194 -9.84 12.07 -16.48
C TYR A 194 -10.44 10.71 -16.83
N LEU A 195 -11.54 10.32 -16.19
CA LEU A 195 -12.22 9.06 -16.45
C LEU A 195 -12.69 8.97 -17.91
N ASN A 196 -13.29 10.02 -18.47
CA ASN A 196 -13.66 10.11 -19.88
C ASN A 196 -12.47 9.97 -20.84
N HIS A 197 -11.28 10.42 -20.41
CA HIS A 197 -10.08 10.32 -21.23
C HIS A 197 -9.49 8.90 -21.25
N TYR A 198 -9.67 8.14 -20.18
CA TYR A 198 -8.91 6.92 -19.89
C TYR A 198 -9.74 5.64 -19.71
N SER A 199 -11.03 5.76 -19.43
CA SER A 199 -12.02 4.68 -19.35
C SER A 199 -13.09 4.86 -20.42
N ARG A 200 -13.60 3.76 -20.94
CA ARG A 200 -14.77 3.73 -21.83
C ARG A 200 -15.95 2.95 -21.24
N GLU A 201 -15.74 2.35 -20.07
CA GLU A 201 -16.67 1.39 -19.45
C GLU A 201 -17.31 1.99 -18.20
N HIS A 202 -17.90 3.18 -18.36
CA HIS A 202 -18.54 3.91 -17.28
C HIS A 202 -19.70 4.76 -17.79
N ASP A 203 -20.62 5.07 -16.89
CA ASP A 203 -21.76 5.93 -17.15
C ASP A 203 -21.67 7.21 -16.30
N VAL A 204 -21.98 8.36 -16.90
CA VAL A 204 -21.96 9.66 -16.23
C VAL A 204 -23.38 10.19 -16.06
N PHE A 205 -23.73 10.56 -14.83
CA PHE A 205 -25.04 11.08 -14.44
C PHE A 205 -24.91 12.52 -13.95
N ARG A 206 -25.43 13.46 -14.74
CA ARG A 206 -25.42 14.91 -14.43
C ARG A 206 -26.82 15.39 -14.08
N LYS A 207 -27.36 14.88 -12.98
CA LYS A 207 -28.72 15.20 -12.51
C LYS A 207 -28.71 15.41 -11.00
N PRO A 208 -29.63 16.23 -10.45
CA PRO A 208 -29.83 16.31 -9.01
C PRO A 208 -30.11 14.94 -8.40
N LEU A 209 -29.65 14.74 -7.17
CA LEU A 209 -29.92 13.52 -6.42
C LEU A 209 -31.43 13.35 -6.23
N SER A 210 -31.93 12.13 -6.45
CA SER A 210 -33.35 11.76 -6.31
C SER A 210 -33.46 10.35 -5.74
N GLU A 211 -34.64 9.97 -5.26
CA GLU A 211 -34.90 8.61 -4.74
C GLU A 211 -34.71 7.54 -5.84
N ASP A 212 -35.00 7.89 -7.09
CA ASP A 212 -34.84 7.01 -8.26
C ASP A 212 -33.39 6.92 -8.78
N HIS A 213 -32.42 7.57 -8.12
CA HIS A 213 -31.04 7.66 -8.63
C HIS A 213 -30.41 6.28 -8.85
N SER A 214 -30.59 5.36 -7.90
CA SER A 214 -30.14 3.98 -8.06
C SER A 214 -30.79 3.28 -9.25
N SER A 215 -32.08 3.52 -9.48
CA SER A 215 -32.81 2.96 -10.62
C SER A 215 -32.25 3.45 -11.96
N PHE A 216 -31.83 4.71 -12.06
CA PHE A 216 -31.16 5.21 -13.26
C PHE A 216 -29.81 4.53 -13.51
N ILE A 217 -29.01 4.32 -12.46
CA ILE A 217 -27.71 3.63 -12.57
C ILE A 217 -27.93 2.17 -12.98
N LEU A 218 -28.86 1.46 -12.35
CA LEU A 218 -29.19 0.08 -12.68
C LEU A 218 -29.71 -0.04 -14.13
N GLY A 219 -30.57 0.88 -14.56
CA GLY A 219 -31.08 0.92 -15.93
C GLY A 219 -29.98 1.18 -16.98
N ALA A 220 -28.97 2.00 -16.66
CA ALA A 220 -27.80 2.18 -17.53
C ALA A 220 -26.93 0.92 -17.59
N ARG A 221 -26.69 0.28 -16.44
CA ARG A 221 -25.96 -0.99 -16.36
C ARG A 221 -26.65 -2.13 -17.11
N GLN A 222 -27.98 -2.19 -17.11
CA GLN A 222 -28.72 -3.16 -17.91
C GLN A 222 -28.49 -2.97 -19.42
N LYS A 223 -28.35 -1.72 -19.88
CA LYS A 223 -28.02 -1.41 -21.28
C LYS A 223 -26.55 -1.71 -21.60
N ASN A 224 -25.67 -1.50 -20.64
CA ASN A 224 -24.23 -1.73 -20.76
C ASN A 224 -23.72 -2.63 -19.62
N PRO A 225 -23.90 -3.97 -19.68
CA PRO A 225 -23.59 -4.86 -18.55
C PRO A 225 -22.13 -4.86 -18.09
N GLY A 226 -21.19 -4.45 -18.94
CA GLY A 226 -19.78 -4.26 -18.61
C GLY A 226 -19.47 -2.97 -17.84
N HIS A 227 -20.40 -2.01 -17.77
CA HIS A 227 -20.18 -0.74 -17.08
C HIS A 227 -20.35 -0.94 -15.57
N ARG A 228 -19.20 -1.05 -14.90
CA ARG A 228 -19.10 -1.26 -13.44
C ARG A 228 -18.82 0.02 -12.65
N LEU A 229 -18.58 1.13 -13.36
CA LEU A 229 -18.32 2.45 -12.80
C LEU A 229 -19.47 3.42 -13.15
N ALA A 230 -20.03 4.05 -12.12
CA ALA A 230 -20.96 5.18 -12.26
C ALA A 230 -20.30 6.47 -11.75
N VAL A 231 -20.40 7.55 -12.50
CA VAL A 231 -19.92 8.88 -12.08
C VAL A 231 -21.12 9.81 -11.94
N THR A 232 -21.43 10.21 -10.72
CA THR A 232 -22.52 11.13 -10.41
C THR A 232 -21.95 12.54 -10.20
N ILE A 233 -22.30 13.46 -11.09
CA ILE A 233 -21.97 14.89 -10.94
C ILE A 233 -23.20 15.64 -10.42
N LEU A 234 -23.11 16.12 -9.20
CA LEU A 234 -24.17 16.79 -8.47
C LEU A 234 -24.01 18.32 -8.48
N PRO A 235 -25.09 19.09 -8.23
CA PRO A 235 -24.98 20.51 -7.92
C PRO A 235 -24.13 20.76 -6.68
N ASP A 236 -23.35 21.84 -6.68
CA ASP A 236 -22.54 22.26 -5.54
C ASP A 236 -23.42 22.78 -4.39
N ARG A 237 -23.57 21.96 -3.37
CA ARG A 237 -24.27 22.25 -2.10
C ARG A 237 -23.82 21.25 -1.05
N THR A 238 -24.26 21.45 0.18
CA THR A 238 -24.05 20.49 1.27
C THR A 238 -25.01 19.30 1.14
N TYR A 239 -24.46 18.09 1.18
CA TYR A 239 -25.22 16.83 1.24
C TYR A 239 -24.97 16.12 2.56
N THR A 240 -25.90 15.26 3.00
CA THR A 240 -25.63 14.36 4.12
C THR A 240 -25.11 13.01 3.62
N LEU A 241 -24.38 12.28 4.46
CA LEU A 241 -23.84 10.97 4.07
C LEU A 241 -24.96 9.97 3.78
N GLU A 242 -26.01 9.99 4.61
CA GLU A 242 -27.20 9.17 4.44
C GLU A 242 -27.85 9.37 3.07
N GLN A 243 -28.02 10.62 2.63
CA GLN A 243 -28.58 10.93 1.31
C GLN A 243 -27.78 10.29 0.18
N LEU A 244 -26.45 10.43 0.24
CA LEU A 244 -25.55 9.91 -0.80
C LEU A 244 -25.54 8.38 -0.83
N VAL A 245 -25.45 7.74 0.34
CA VAL A 245 -25.47 6.28 0.45
C VAL A 245 -26.82 5.72 -0.01
N SER A 246 -27.93 6.27 0.49
CA SER A 246 -29.29 5.84 0.14
C SER A 246 -29.53 5.91 -1.38
N ALA A 247 -29.17 7.04 -2.00
CA ALA A 247 -29.36 7.24 -3.44
C ALA A 247 -28.54 6.26 -4.32
N HIS A 248 -27.46 5.68 -3.81
CA HIS A 248 -26.61 4.72 -4.54
C HIS A 248 -26.75 3.27 -4.03
N PHE A 249 -27.59 3.04 -3.02
CA PHE A 249 -27.62 1.80 -2.25
C PHE A 249 -27.91 0.58 -3.13
N SER A 250 -29.04 0.54 -3.83
CA SER A 250 -29.42 -0.62 -4.66
C SER A 250 -28.45 -0.80 -5.81
N ALA A 251 -28.01 0.30 -6.44
CA ALA A 251 -27.06 0.26 -7.54
C ALA A 251 -25.70 -0.32 -7.16
N LEU A 252 -25.28 -0.18 -5.90
CA LEU A 252 -24.02 -0.74 -5.38
C LEU A 252 -24.22 -2.09 -4.68
N SER A 253 -25.43 -2.45 -4.27
CA SER A 253 -25.68 -3.72 -3.57
C SER A 253 -25.89 -4.90 -4.53
N GLU A 254 -26.36 -4.64 -5.74
CA GLU A 254 -26.75 -5.69 -6.69
C GLU A 254 -25.63 -6.05 -7.68
N GLY A 255 -25.10 -7.27 -7.56
CA GLY A 255 -24.20 -7.84 -8.57
C GLY A 255 -22.71 -7.50 -8.43
N ALA A 256 -22.29 -7.03 -7.25
CA ALA A 256 -20.88 -6.96 -6.86
C ALA A 256 -20.44 -8.25 -6.17
N GLU A 257 -19.59 -9.03 -6.82
CA GLU A 257 -19.12 -10.32 -6.27
C GLU A 257 -18.06 -10.12 -5.19
N ARG A 258 -17.16 -9.16 -5.39
CA ARG A 258 -15.99 -8.93 -4.53
C ARG A 258 -15.95 -7.56 -3.88
N GLY A 259 -17.01 -6.77 -4.02
CA GLY A 259 -17.20 -5.57 -3.22
C GLY A 259 -17.68 -4.37 -3.99
N SER A 260 -18.14 -3.40 -3.22
CA SER A 260 -18.77 -2.19 -3.74
C SER A 260 -18.24 -0.97 -3.03
N THR A 261 -18.11 0.13 -3.75
CA THR A 261 -17.60 1.38 -3.18
C THR A 261 -18.42 2.58 -3.62
N LEU A 262 -18.70 3.46 -2.66
CA LEU A 262 -19.12 4.83 -2.91
C LEU A 262 -17.95 5.78 -2.59
N ILE A 263 -17.38 6.41 -3.61
CA ILE A 263 -16.32 7.40 -3.49
C ILE A 263 -16.93 8.80 -3.52
N ILE A 264 -16.83 9.53 -2.42
CA ILE A 264 -17.30 10.90 -2.25
C ILE A 264 -16.09 11.81 -2.35
N ASP A 265 -15.95 12.47 -3.49
CA ASP A 265 -14.79 13.28 -3.85
C ASP A 265 -15.21 14.71 -4.20
N ARG A 266 -14.47 15.73 -3.73
CA ARG A 266 -14.76 17.16 -4.00
C ARG A 266 -16.24 17.52 -3.82
N LEU A 267 -16.84 17.05 -2.73
CA LEU A 267 -18.23 17.30 -2.35
C LEU A 267 -18.29 17.82 -0.91
N THR A 268 -19.11 18.84 -0.67
CA THR A 268 -19.36 19.34 0.68
C THR A 268 -20.33 18.41 1.41
N LEU A 269 -19.87 17.83 2.52
CA LEU A 269 -20.67 16.91 3.34
C LEU A 269 -21.02 17.58 4.68
N ALA A 270 -22.27 17.44 5.11
CA ALA A 270 -22.67 17.77 6.47
C ALA A 270 -21.88 16.92 7.48
N ARG A 271 -21.52 17.55 8.61
CA ARG A 271 -20.68 16.94 9.66
C ARG A 271 -21.49 16.58 10.91
N ASP A 272 -22.81 16.45 10.77
CA ASP A 272 -23.65 16.01 11.88
C ASP A 272 -23.42 14.52 12.14
N GLU A 273 -23.14 14.18 13.39
CA GLU A 273 -22.74 12.82 13.76
C GLU A 273 -23.85 11.79 13.50
N GLU A 274 -25.10 12.18 13.72
CA GLU A 274 -26.28 11.31 13.50
C GLU A 274 -26.41 10.88 12.04
N SER A 275 -26.31 11.80 11.07
CA SER A 275 -26.41 11.42 9.65
C SER A 275 -25.16 10.69 9.15
N ILE A 276 -23.98 10.99 9.70
CA ILE A 276 -22.78 10.18 9.41
C ILE A 276 -23.01 8.74 9.87
N ASP A 277 -23.48 8.53 11.10
CA ASP A 277 -23.75 7.20 11.64
C ASP A 277 -24.85 6.47 10.88
N ALA A 278 -25.94 7.16 10.53
CA ALA A 278 -27.02 6.60 9.72
C ALA A 278 -26.50 6.15 8.34
N GLY A 279 -25.74 7.01 7.66
CA GLY A 279 -25.16 6.71 6.35
C GLY A 279 -24.15 5.55 6.38
N LEU A 280 -23.25 5.53 7.36
CA LEU A 280 -22.27 4.43 7.50
C LEU A 280 -22.93 3.12 7.93
N LYS A 281 -23.96 3.17 8.78
CA LYS A 281 -24.74 1.98 9.15
C LYS A 281 -25.47 1.40 7.94
N LEU A 282 -26.05 2.25 7.10
CA LEU A 282 -26.69 1.85 5.85
C LEU A 282 -25.66 1.25 4.87
N ALA A 283 -24.51 1.90 4.67
CA ALA A 283 -23.45 1.37 3.80
C ALA A 283 -22.97 -0.02 4.27
N LYS A 284 -22.79 -0.19 5.59
CA LYS A 284 -22.38 -1.45 6.20
C LYS A 284 -23.38 -2.59 5.96
N SER A 285 -24.69 -2.33 5.96
CA SER A 285 -25.70 -3.39 5.72
C SER A 285 -25.60 -3.97 4.31
N ALA A 286 -25.10 -3.19 3.35
CA ALA A 286 -24.83 -3.60 1.97
C ALA A 286 -23.35 -3.90 1.67
N LYS A 287 -22.48 -3.90 2.69
CA LYS A 287 -21.02 -4.06 2.52
C LYS A 287 -20.40 -3.05 1.54
N ILE A 288 -20.94 -1.83 1.49
CA ILE A 288 -20.42 -0.74 0.69
C ILE A 288 -19.27 -0.08 1.45
N ASN A 289 -18.08 -0.07 0.85
CA ASN A 289 -16.94 0.74 1.29
C ASN A 289 -17.24 2.21 0.99
N VAL A 290 -17.34 3.04 2.02
CA VAL A 290 -17.45 4.49 1.86
C VAL A 290 -16.04 5.07 1.84
N VAL A 291 -15.67 5.68 0.71
CA VAL A 291 -14.43 6.46 0.58
C VAL A 291 -14.80 7.93 0.63
N LEU A 292 -14.27 8.67 1.61
CA LEU A 292 -14.56 10.09 1.77
C LEU A 292 -13.27 10.90 1.69
N THR A 293 -13.21 11.88 0.78
CA THR A 293 -12.10 12.83 0.71
C THR A 293 -12.38 14.06 1.57
N ILE A 294 -11.42 14.49 2.39
CA ILE A 294 -11.50 15.71 3.19
C ILE A 294 -10.20 16.51 3.11
N THR A 295 -10.31 17.84 3.15
CA THR A 295 -9.14 18.73 3.17
C THR A 295 -8.64 19.05 4.58
N HIS A 296 -9.51 18.88 5.58
CA HIS A 296 -9.23 19.20 6.97
C HIS A 296 -9.46 17.96 7.82
N PRO A 297 -8.48 17.52 8.64
CA PRO A 297 -8.68 16.41 9.57
C PRO A 297 -9.88 16.65 10.49
N ASP A 298 -10.66 15.60 10.72
CA ASP A 298 -11.92 15.67 11.48
C ASP A 298 -11.97 14.49 12.47
N PRO A 299 -11.98 14.75 13.79
CA PRO A 299 -12.04 13.69 14.81
C PRO A 299 -13.26 12.78 14.72
N VAL A 300 -14.43 13.33 14.33
CA VAL A 300 -15.68 12.58 14.24
C VAL A 300 -15.57 11.55 13.12
N LEU A 301 -15.05 11.97 11.96
CA LEU A 301 -14.81 11.08 10.83
C LEU A 301 -13.65 10.12 11.12
N TRP A 302 -12.58 10.58 11.76
CA TRP A 302 -11.41 9.75 12.02
C TRP A 302 -11.78 8.43 12.68
N ASN A 303 -12.58 8.46 13.75
CA ASN A 303 -12.94 7.26 14.52
C ASN A 303 -13.90 6.31 13.79
N LYS A 304 -14.61 6.78 12.76
CA LYS A 304 -15.63 6.00 12.04
C LYS A 304 -15.09 5.28 10.80
N PHE A 305 -13.85 5.56 10.40
CA PHE A 305 -13.21 5.02 9.21
C PHE A 305 -12.02 4.12 9.57
N GLN A 306 -11.97 2.89 9.04
CA GLN A 306 -10.96 1.89 9.43
C GLN A 306 -9.60 2.15 8.77
N SER A 307 -9.61 2.65 7.53
CA SER A 307 -8.41 2.98 6.78
C SER A 307 -8.32 4.48 6.53
N ARG A 308 -7.12 5.05 6.60
CA ARG A 308 -6.86 6.43 6.21
C ARG A 308 -5.70 6.51 5.23
N ALA A 309 -5.87 7.26 4.14
CA ALA A 309 -4.81 7.64 3.22
C ALA A 309 -4.54 9.13 3.36
N ILE A 310 -3.37 9.48 3.86
CA ILE A 310 -2.97 10.85 4.19
C ILE A 310 -1.96 11.31 3.14
N PHE A 311 -2.36 12.29 2.34
CA PHE A 311 -1.54 12.91 1.30
C PHE A 311 -1.05 14.30 1.70
N GLY A 312 -1.66 14.91 2.70
CA GLY A 312 -1.29 16.23 3.19
C GLY A 312 -2.37 16.77 4.12
N PHE A 313 -2.00 17.71 4.98
CA PHE A 313 -2.90 18.42 5.89
C PHE A 313 -2.22 19.72 6.34
N ASP A 314 -3.00 20.68 6.83
CA ASP A 314 -2.43 21.87 7.49
C ASP A 314 -1.85 21.49 8.86
N ARG A 315 -0.54 21.69 9.03
CA ARG A 315 0.19 21.35 10.26
C ARG A 315 -0.28 22.16 11.47
N ASN A 316 -0.91 23.31 11.27
CA ASN A 316 -1.49 24.10 12.35
C ASN A 316 -2.73 23.41 12.97
N MET A 317 -3.26 22.38 12.32
CA MET A 317 -4.45 21.63 12.76
C MET A 317 -4.12 20.37 13.58
N LEU A 318 -2.87 20.21 14.04
CA LEU A 318 -2.42 19.03 14.82
C LEU A 318 -2.90 18.97 16.28
N ALA A 319 -3.80 19.87 16.69
CA ALA A 319 -4.34 19.93 18.05
C ALA A 319 -5.86 19.77 18.00
N THR A 320 -6.32 18.63 17.51
CA THR A 320 -7.76 18.38 17.32
C THR A 320 -8.47 17.83 18.56
N GLY A 321 -7.69 17.50 19.61
CA GLY A 321 -8.20 16.85 20.82
C GLY A 321 -8.33 15.32 20.67
N ASN A 322 -8.06 14.77 19.49
CA ASN A 322 -7.95 13.33 19.26
C ASN A 322 -6.46 12.93 19.20
N LEU A 323 -5.95 12.40 20.31
CA LEU A 323 -4.53 12.05 20.46
C LEU A 323 -4.03 11.08 19.38
N GLN A 324 -4.83 10.08 19.01
CA GLN A 324 -4.41 9.08 18.01
C GLN A 324 -4.29 9.71 16.62
N MET A 325 -5.27 10.55 16.24
CA MET A 325 -5.23 11.29 14.99
C MET A 325 -4.03 12.24 14.97
N ASP A 326 -3.86 13.05 16.01
CA ASP A 326 -2.79 14.04 16.11
C ASP A 326 -1.40 13.38 16.02
N GLN A 327 -1.20 12.24 16.70
CA GLN A 327 0.04 11.44 16.60
C GLN A 327 0.26 10.89 15.18
N SER A 328 -0.78 10.36 14.54
CA SER A 328 -0.69 9.79 13.19
C SER A 328 -0.37 10.85 12.15
N LEU A 329 -1.01 12.01 12.24
CA LEU A 329 -0.75 13.16 11.39
C LEU A 329 0.67 13.70 11.62
N ALA A 330 1.09 13.90 12.88
CA ALA A 330 2.44 14.34 13.22
C ALA A 330 3.52 13.41 12.66
N ALA A 331 3.35 12.09 12.80
CA ALA A 331 4.25 11.09 12.23
C ALA A 331 4.28 11.11 10.69
N SER A 332 3.15 11.43 10.05
CA SER A 332 3.02 11.50 8.59
C SER A 332 3.60 12.78 7.98
N SER A 333 3.57 13.88 8.74
CA SER A 333 3.92 15.24 8.32
C SER A 333 5.18 15.41 7.45
N PRO A 334 6.31 14.71 7.73
CA PRO A 334 7.54 14.88 6.93
C PRO A 334 7.55 14.14 5.58
N PHE A 335 6.61 13.20 5.38
CA PHE A 335 6.68 12.17 4.34
C PHE A 335 5.47 12.14 3.41
N VAL A 336 4.55 13.10 3.53
CA VAL A 336 3.36 13.19 2.68
C VAL A 336 3.41 14.42 1.78
N GLY A 337 2.76 14.34 0.62
CA GLY A 337 2.62 15.45 -0.33
C GLY A 337 3.29 15.18 -1.68
N PRO A 338 3.16 16.13 -2.62
CA PRO A 338 3.76 16.02 -3.94
C PRO A 338 5.29 16.15 -3.87
N ARG A 339 6.00 15.26 -4.57
CA ARG A 339 7.45 15.33 -4.84
C ARG A 339 7.71 15.02 -6.31
N GLY A 340 7.80 16.05 -7.15
CA GLY A 340 7.91 15.88 -8.60
C GLY A 340 6.66 15.21 -9.18
N THR A 341 6.82 14.09 -9.89
CA THR A 341 5.71 13.28 -10.43
C THR A 341 5.15 12.26 -9.44
N ASN A 342 5.74 12.17 -8.24
CA ASN A 342 5.34 11.25 -7.20
C ASN A 342 4.46 11.94 -6.18
N LEU A 343 3.44 11.23 -5.70
CA LEU A 343 2.60 11.61 -4.60
C LEU A 343 2.93 10.70 -3.42
N GLN A 344 3.58 11.26 -2.41
CA GLN A 344 3.92 10.52 -1.21
C GLN A 344 2.73 10.50 -0.27
N LEU A 345 2.45 9.33 0.31
CA LEU A 345 1.29 9.12 1.15
C LEU A 345 1.65 8.28 2.38
N ALA A 346 0.91 8.53 3.45
CA ALA A 346 0.89 7.70 4.63
C ALA A 346 -0.45 6.97 4.70
N TYR A 347 -0.39 5.65 4.78
CA TYR A 347 -1.54 4.81 5.11
C TYR A 347 -1.58 4.61 6.62
N HIS A 348 -2.76 4.74 7.24
CA HIS A 348 -2.98 4.43 8.64
C HIS A 348 -4.20 3.53 8.81
N SER A 349 -4.06 2.46 9.58
CA SER A 349 -5.16 1.75 10.22
C SER A 349 -4.80 1.39 11.66
N ASP A 350 -5.80 1.07 12.47
CA ASP A 350 -5.58 0.69 13.87
C ASP A 350 -4.80 -0.64 13.99
N GLU A 351 -4.89 -1.50 12.97
CA GLU A 351 -4.17 -2.79 12.89
C GLU A 351 -2.69 -2.59 12.55
N THR A 352 -2.38 -1.72 11.59
CA THR A 352 -1.03 -1.64 10.99
C THR A 352 -0.21 -0.44 11.48
N GLY A 353 -0.86 0.55 12.10
CA GLY A 353 -0.29 1.87 12.33
C GLY A 353 0.04 2.59 11.02
N VAL A 354 0.94 3.59 11.11
CA VAL A 354 1.36 4.40 9.96
C VAL A 354 2.37 3.63 9.08
N LYS A 355 2.08 3.54 7.78
CA LYS A 355 2.95 2.99 6.73
C LYS A 355 3.09 4.00 5.60
N PHE A 356 4.27 4.07 5.00
CA PHE A 356 4.56 5.05 3.95
C PHE A 356 4.57 4.40 2.58
N SER A 357 4.04 5.10 1.59
CA SER A 357 4.01 4.66 0.21
C SER A 357 4.15 5.83 -0.76
N VAL A 358 4.37 5.51 -2.02
CA VAL A 358 4.47 6.47 -3.11
C VAL A 358 3.53 6.04 -4.22
N ALA A 359 2.69 6.95 -4.67
CA ALA A 359 1.88 6.80 -5.87
C ALA A 359 2.49 7.64 -6.99
N GLN A 360 2.85 7.02 -8.11
CA GLN A 360 3.34 7.75 -9.27
C GLN A 360 2.16 8.19 -10.13
N LEU A 361 2.03 9.49 -10.40
CA LEU A 361 0.96 10.01 -11.22
C LEU A 361 1.35 9.99 -12.70
N ALA A 362 0.42 9.55 -13.54
CA ALA A 362 0.61 9.55 -14.98
C ALA A 362 0.70 11.00 -15.51
N PRO A 363 1.71 11.32 -16.35
CA PRO A 363 1.75 12.59 -17.06
C PRO A 363 0.56 12.71 -18.03
N GLU A 364 0.04 13.92 -18.19
CA GLU A 364 -1.17 14.17 -18.99
C GLU A 364 -0.94 14.09 -20.50
N THR A 365 0.31 14.24 -20.94
CA THR A 365 0.68 14.15 -22.34
C THR A 365 0.61 12.72 -22.84
N LYS A 366 -0.23 12.48 -23.87
CA LYS A 366 -0.34 11.21 -24.60
C LYS A 366 0.90 11.00 -25.49
N PRO A 367 1.74 9.99 -25.26
CA PRO A 367 2.37 9.30 -26.38
C PRO A 367 1.30 8.42 -27.04
N GLN A 368 1.11 8.57 -28.35
CA GLN A 368 0.17 7.74 -29.11
C GLN A 368 0.46 6.24 -28.87
N GLY A 369 -0.59 5.45 -28.57
CA GLY A 369 -0.52 3.99 -28.48
C GLY A 369 -0.07 3.38 -27.13
N ALA A 370 0.29 4.17 -26.11
CA ALA A 370 0.68 3.62 -24.80
C ALA A 370 -0.50 3.53 -23.81
N THR A 371 -0.77 2.32 -23.30
CA THR A 371 -1.66 2.05 -22.15
C THR A 371 -1.16 2.75 -20.89
N ILE A 372 -2.05 3.15 -19.96
CA ILE A 372 -1.70 3.82 -18.69
C ILE A 372 -0.61 3.06 -17.92
N PHE A 373 -0.69 1.73 -17.84
CA PHE A 373 0.35 0.87 -17.25
C PHE A 373 1.76 1.13 -17.81
N LYS A 374 1.89 1.14 -19.14
CA LYS A 374 3.17 1.40 -19.83
C LYS A 374 3.70 2.82 -19.58
N ARG A 375 2.84 3.77 -19.22
CA ARG A 375 3.24 5.15 -18.89
C ARG A 375 3.74 5.26 -17.46
N ILE A 376 3.16 4.50 -16.54
CA ILE A 376 3.52 4.52 -15.11
C ILE A 376 4.76 3.67 -14.86
N PHE A 377 4.83 2.47 -15.43
CA PHE A 377 5.90 1.49 -15.15
C PHE A 377 6.99 1.40 -16.23
N GLY A 378 6.93 2.25 -17.27
CA GLY A 378 7.88 2.24 -18.39
C GLY A 378 7.70 1.06 -19.37
N LYS A 379 8.51 1.02 -20.43
CA LYS A 379 8.57 -0.16 -21.33
C LYS A 379 9.11 -1.36 -20.54
N PRO A 380 8.54 -2.58 -20.71
CA PRO A 380 9.25 -3.77 -20.27
C PRO A 380 10.60 -3.80 -20.96
N ILE A 381 11.66 -4.03 -20.18
CA ILE A 381 12.98 -4.34 -20.73
C ILE A 381 12.76 -5.61 -21.54
N ALA A 382 12.74 -5.47 -22.88
CA ALA A 382 12.74 -6.60 -23.77
C ALA A 382 14.03 -7.40 -23.53
N GLY A 383 13.91 -8.73 -23.64
CA GLY A 383 14.91 -9.75 -23.34
C GLY A 383 16.36 -9.41 -23.60
#